data_AF-A0A945ZAA1-F1
#
_entry.id   AF-A0A945ZAA1-F1
#
_cell.length_a   1.000
_cell.length_b   1.000
_cell.length_c   1.000
_cell.angle_alpha   90.00
_cell.angle_beta   90.00
_cell.angle_gamma   90.00
#
_symmetry.space_group_name_H-M   'P 1'
#
loop_
_entity.id
_entity.type
_entity.pdbx_description
1 polymer ?
#
loop_
_entity_poly.entity_id
_entity_poly.type
_entity_poly.pdbx_seq_one_letter_code
_entity_poly.pdbx_strand_id
1 'polypeptide(L)'
;MAKLSNKGIDYDIKVLLAWGESISGNQKITGWLTKNGYPELGLFFYALRNEPRSREWLMENGHPHLLALINGIEGNEEARSWLEKHGYDLLHTMALSGDGENEAHEKLLKADLKVFAMLAKKMEAIKDGIDLNKADFHRFYSS
;
A
#
# COMPACT_ATOMS: atom_id res chain seq x y z
N MET A 1 -24.53 -1.22 -7.93
CA MET A 1 -23.17 -1.69 -7.56
C MET A 1 -22.95 -1.34 -6.10
N ALA A 2 -22.43 -2.27 -5.29
CA ALA A 2 -22.14 -1.99 -3.88
C ALA A 2 -20.95 -1.01 -3.76
N LYS A 3 -21.03 -0.09 -2.81
CA LYS A 3 -19.93 0.84 -2.47
C LYS A 3 -18.85 0.04 -1.73
N LEU A 4 -17.58 0.19 -2.12
CA LEU A 4 -16.47 -0.41 -1.37
C LEU A 4 -16.34 0.25 0.00
N SER A 5 -16.18 -0.56 1.05
CA SER A 5 -15.89 -0.08 2.40
C SER A 5 -14.52 0.62 2.43
N ASN A 6 -14.50 1.91 2.81
CA ASN A 6 -13.28 2.70 3.04
C ASN A 6 -12.69 2.53 4.45
N LYS A 7 -13.17 1.52 5.20
CA LYS A 7 -12.66 1.20 6.53
C LYS A 7 -11.14 1.09 6.51
N GLY A 8 -10.48 1.67 7.52
CA GLY A 8 -9.01 1.64 7.64
C GLY A 8 -8.26 2.58 6.70
N ILE A 9 -8.95 3.36 5.87
CA ILE A 9 -8.32 4.32 4.95
C ILE A 9 -9.22 5.55 4.68
N ASP A 10 -9.98 5.95 5.69
CA ASP A 10 -10.91 7.08 5.61
C ASP A 10 -10.22 8.40 5.97
N TYR A 11 -9.50 8.97 5.00
CA TYR A 11 -8.79 10.24 5.15
C TYR A 11 -9.27 11.27 4.13
N ASP A 12 -9.08 12.56 4.45
CA ASP A 12 -9.30 13.64 3.49
C ASP A 12 -8.42 13.45 2.24
N ILE A 13 -8.94 13.88 1.09
CA ILE A 13 -8.25 13.74 -0.19
C ILE A 13 -6.84 14.34 -0.18
N LYS A 14 -6.60 15.44 0.54
CA LYS A 14 -5.27 16.06 0.65
C LYS A 14 -4.28 15.17 1.40
N VAL A 15 -4.75 14.46 2.42
CA VAL A 15 -3.94 13.49 3.18
C VAL A 15 -3.62 12.29 2.30
N LEU A 16 -4.59 11.78 1.53
CA LEU A 16 -4.35 10.70 0.56
C LEU A 16 -3.36 11.11 -0.53
N LEU A 17 -3.43 12.33 -1.04
CA LEU A 17 -2.45 12.87 -2.00
C LEU A 17 -1.06 12.97 -1.37
N ALA A 18 -0.95 13.50 -0.14
CA ALA A 18 0.30 13.55 0.60
C ALA A 18 0.88 12.14 0.84
N TRP A 19 0.03 11.15 1.12
CA TRP A 19 0.49 9.78 1.25
C TRP A 19 1.00 9.21 -0.08
N GLY A 20 0.37 9.54 -1.20
CA GLY A 20 0.89 9.23 -2.53
C GLY A 20 2.28 9.83 -2.80
N GLU A 21 2.52 11.08 -2.38
CA GLU A 21 3.85 11.70 -2.44
C GLU A 21 4.86 11.00 -1.55
N SER A 22 4.46 10.62 -0.34
CA SER A 22 5.27 9.83 0.60
C SER A 22 5.69 8.50 -0.04
N ILE A 23 4.75 7.71 -0.56
CA ILE A 23 5.02 6.42 -1.24
C ILE A 23 6.05 6.59 -2.36
N SER A 24 5.92 7.66 -3.16
CA SER A 24 6.84 8.00 -4.24
C SER A 24 8.23 8.49 -3.80
N GLY A 25 8.48 8.66 -2.49
CA GLY A 25 9.81 9.01 -1.96
C GLY A 25 9.98 10.45 -1.50
N ASN A 26 8.90 11.23 -1.38
CA ASN A 26 8.98 12.60 -0.88
C ASN A 26 9.19 12.63 0.64
N GLN A 27 10.45 12.56 1.08
CA GLN A 27 10.82 12.50 2.50
C GLN A 27 10.31 13.70 3.33
N LYS A 28 10.15 14.88 2.73
CA LYS A 28 9.59 16.04 3.43
C LYS A 28 8.13 15.79 3.80
N ILE A 29 7.35 15.24 2.86
CA ILE A 29 5.95 14.88 3.09
C ILE A 29 5.84 13.68 4.02
N THR A 30 6.70 12.66 3.88
CA THR A 30 6.77 11.53 4.81
C THR A 30 7.01 12.00 6.25
N GLY A 31 7.98 12.89 6.45
CA GLY A 31 8.26 13.48 7.75
C GLY A 31 7.11 14.36 8.26
N TRP A 32 6.41 15.07 7.37
CA TRP A 32 5.22 15.83 7.74
C TRP A 32 4.09 14.93 8.22
N LEU A 33 3.74 13.87 7.48
CA LEU A 33 2.71 12.89 7.89
C LEU A 33 3.03 12.30 9.27
N THR A 34 4.28 11.90 9.46
CA THR A 34 4.77 11.30 10.70
C THR A 34 4.57 12.21 11.92
N LYS A 35 4.75 13.53 11.74
CA LYS A 35 4.69 14.52 12.81
C LYS A 35 3.30 15.14 13.00
N ASN A 36 2.39 15.00 12.03
CA ASN A 36 1.11 15.72 12.00
C ASN A 36 -0.10 14.78 12.05
N GLY A 37 -0.03 13.74 12.89
CA GLY A 37 -1.18 12.89 13.20
C GLY A 37 -1.44 11.74 12.22
N TYR A 38 -0.51 11.47 11.30
CA TYR A 38 -0.58 10.34 10.37
C TYR A 38 0.70 9.48 10.39
N PRO A 39 1.21 9.07 11.58
CA PRO A 39 2.43 8.27 11.70
C PRO A 39 2.38 6.97 10.90
N GLU A 40 1.24 6.32 10.83
CA GLU A 40 0.99 5.10 10.08
C GLU A 40 1.21 5.30 8.57
N LEU A 41 0.80 6.44 8.00
CA LEU A 41 1.01 6.75 6.58
C LEU A 41 2.47 7.10 6.27
N GLY A 42 3.16 7.72 7.24
CA GLY A 42 4.60 7.95 7.19
C GLY A 42 5.40 6.65 7.29
N LEU A 43 5.05 5.76 8.23
CA LEU A 43 5.72 4.48 8.43
C LEU A 43 5.41 3.46 7.33
N PHE A 44 4.25 3.56 6.70
CA PHE A 44 3.92 2.77 5.51
C PHE A 44 4.98 2.89 4.42
N PHE A 45 5.57 4.07 4.22
CA PHE A 45 6.64 4.30 3.24
C PHE A 45 7.84 3.36 3.47
N TYR A 46 8.25 3.19 4.73
CA TYR A 46 9.36 2.34 5.13
C TYR A 46 8.95 0.87 5.13
N ALA A 47 7.76 0.54 5.64
CA ALA A 47 7.22 -0.82 5.68
C ALA A 47 7.06 -1.43 4.27
N LEU A 48 6.60 -0.63 3.29
CA LEU A 48 6.49 -1.02 1.88
C LEU A 48 7.87 -1.35 1.28
N ARG A 49 8.94 -0.76 1.81
CA ARG A 49 10.34 -1.03 1.41
C ARG A 49 11.02 -2.11 2.24
N ASN A 50 10.23 -3.02 2.82
CA ASN A 50 10.70 -4.14 3.64
C ASN A 50 11.47 -3.72 4.90
N GLU A 51 11.27 -2.50 5.42
CA GLU A 51 11.89 -2.11 6.68
C GLU A 51 11.17 -2.80 7.86
N PRO A 52 11.85 -3.70 8.62
CA PRO A 52 11.18 -4.56 9.58
C PRO A 52 10.53 -3.82 10.74
N ARG A 53 11.16 -2.76 11.27
CA ARG A 53 10.65 -2.03 12.44
C ARG A 53 9.35 -1.32 12.12
N SER A 54 9.21 -0.79 10.91
CA SER A 54 7.99 -0.13 10.46
C SER A 54 6.86 -1.14 10.25
N ARG A 55 7.16 -2.36 9.76
CA ARG A 55 6.17 -3.44 9.67
C ARG A 55 5.67 -3.88 11.05
N GLU A 56 6.61 -4.09 11.97
CA GLU A 56 6.31 -4.43 13.37
C GLU A 56 5.47 -3.32 14.02
N TRP A 57 5.88 -2.06 13.87
CA TRP A 57 5.14 -0.92 14.41
C TRP A 57 3.69 -0.86 13.92
N LEU A 58 3.45 -1.07 12.61
CA LEU A 58 2.09 -1.10 12.07
C LEU A 58 1.24 -2.20 12.72
N MET A 59 1.82 -3.37 12.96
CA MET A 59 1.12 -4.47 13.62
C MET A 59 0.80 -4.13 15.09
N GLU A 60 1.78 -3.63 15.84
CA GLU A 60 1.66 -3.37 17.28
C GLU A 60 0.79 -2.15 17.61
N ASN A 61 0.70 -1.16 16.71
CA ASN A 61 0.00 0.10 16.95
C ASN A 61 -1.39 0.15 16.32
N GLY A 62 -2.00 -1.00 16.01
CA GLY A 62 -3.39 -1.05 15.56
C GLY A 62 -3.61 -0.73 14.08
N HIS A 63 -2.56 -0.84 13.26
CA HIS A 63 -2.62 -0.71 11.80
C HIS A 63 -2.35 -2.01 11.03
N PRO A 64 -2.86 -3.20 11.45
CA PRO A 64 -2.61 -4.46 10.76
C PRO A 64 -3.22 -4.49 9.35
N HIS A 65 -4.26 -3.69 9.10
CA HIS A 65 -4.88 -3.56 7.78
C HIS A 65 -3.94 -2.90 6.75
N LEU A 66 -3.08 -1.97 7.17
CA LEU A 66 -2.06 -1.37 6.31
C LEU A 66 -0.92 -2.36 6.01
N LEU A 67 -0.53 -3.17 7.01
CA LEU A 67 0.43 -4.25 6.78
C LEU A 67 -0.15 -5.34 5.86
N ALA A 68 -1.43 -5.69 6.03
CA ALA A 68 -2.12 -6.64 5.17
C ALA A 68 -2.24 -6.11 3.73
N LEU A 69 -2.43 -4.80 3.54
CA LEU A 69 -2.35 -4.18 2.21
C LEU A 69 -0.96 -4.40 1.59
N ILE A 70 0.12 -4.11 2.31
CA ILE A 70 1.49 -4.33 1.82
C ILE A 70 1.70 -5.79 1.42
N ASN A 71 1.40 -6.72 2.33
CA ASN A 71 1.58 -8.15 2.07
C ASN A 71 0.69 -8.63 0.91
N GLY A 72 -0.54 -8.11 0.78
CA GLY A 72 -1.43 -8.44 -0.31
C GLY A 72 -0.94 -7.94 -1.68
N ILE A 73 -0.26 -6.80 -1.73
CA ILE A 73 0.44 -6.29 -2.93
C ILE A 73 1.64 -7.17 -3.27
N GLU A 74 2.29 -7.74 -2.26
CA GLU A 74 3.38 -8.71 -2.41
C GLU A 74 2.89 -10.13 -2.79
N GLY A 75 1.60 -10.31 -3.10
CA GLY A 75 1.04 -11.59 -3.54
C GLY A 75 0.61 -12.54 -2.39
N ASN A 76 0.52 -12.04 -1.15
CA ASN A 76 0.11 -12.87 -0.02
C ASN A 76 -1.43 -13.08 0.00
N GLU A 77 -1.86 -14.29 -0.38
CA GLU A 77 -3.27 -14.68 -0.41
C GLU A 77 -3.96 -14.69 0.97
N GLU A 78 -3.23 -15.00 2.04
CA GLU A 78 -3.79 -14.97 3.39
C GLU A 78 -4.10 -13.54 3.83
N ALA A 79 -3.23 -12.58 3.48
CA ALA A 79 -3.44 -11.17 3.76
C ALA A 79 -4.65 -10.61 2.98
N ARG A 80 -4.81 -10.99 1.70
CA ARG A 80 -5.99 -10.64 0.88
C ARG A 80 -7.26 -11.20 1.50
N SER A 81 -7.25 -12.49 1.83
CA SER A 81 -8.36 -13.16 2.51
C SER A 81 -8.69 -12.51 3.85
N TRP A 82 -7.68 -12.07 4.60
CA TRP A 82 -7.87 -11.38 5.87
C TRP A 82 -8.55 -10.02 5.67
N LEU A 83 -8.13 -9.23 4.68
CA LEU A 83 -8.75 -7.94 4.36
C LEU A 83 -10.24 -8.11 4.02
N GLU A 84 -10.57 -9.05 3.15
CA GLU A 84 -11.95 -9.35 2.77
C GLU A 84 -12.80 -9.78 3.96
N LYS A 85 -12.32 -10.78 4.74
CA LYS A 85 -13.05 -11.31 5.91
C LYS A 85 -13.33 -10.26 6.99
N HIS A 86 -12.51 -9.21 7.09
CA HIS A 86 -12.66 -8.15 8.08
C HIS A 86 -13.33 -6.87 7.53
N GLY A 87 -13.82 -6.91 6.28
CA GLY A 87 -14.58 -5.83 5.64
C GLY A 87 -13.72 -4.64 5.18
N TYR A 88 -12.47 -4.90 4.81
CA TYR A 88 -11.54 -3.92 4.24
C TYR A 88 -11.55 -3.96 2.70
N ASP A 89 -12.74 -3.92 2.09
CA ASP A 89 -12.94 -4.19 0.66
C ASP A 89 -12.11 -3.28 -0.26
N LEU A 90 -11.99 -1.99 0.11
CA LEU A 90 -11.19 -1.04 -0.66
C LEU A 90 -9.70 -1.40 -0.60
N LEU A 91 -9.18 -1.71 0.58
CA LEU A 91 -7.78 -2.14 0.74
C LEU A 91 -7.52 -3.47 0.04
N HIS A 92 -8.47 -4.41 0.08
CA HIS A 92 -8.38 -5.65 -0.68
C HIS A 92 -8.30 -5.38 -2.19
N THR A 93 -9.15 -4.49 -2.71
CA THR A 93 -9.14 -4.11 -4.13
C THR A 93 -7.84 -3.38 -4.50
N MET A 94 -7.32 -2.52 -3.63
CA MET A 94 -6.01 -1.88 -3.80
C MET A 94 -4.87 -2.90 -3.80
N ALA A 95 -4.95 -3.95 -2.97
CA ALA A 95 -3.94 -5.00 -2.91
C ALA A 95 -3.87 -5.79 -4.22
N LEU A 96 -5.02 -6.19 -4.77
CA LEU A 96 -5.11 -6.84 -6.08
C LEU A 96 -4.59 -5.91 -7.19
N SER A 97 -5.04 -4.65 -7.22
CA SER A 97 -4.59 -3.69 -8.23
C SER A 97 -3.08 -3.44 -8.14
N GLY A 98 -2.51 -3.41 -6.94
CA GLY A 98 -1.08 -3.19 -6.72
C GLY A 98 -0.22 -4.42 -7.01
N ASP A 99 -0.82 -5.60 -7.09
CA ASP A 99 -0.17 -6.83 -7.57
C ASP A 99 -0.32 -7.03 -9.10
N GLY A 100 -0.90 -6.06 -9.80
CA GLY A 100 -1.03 -6.07 -11.26
C GLY A 100 -2.38 -6.60 -11.79
N GLU A 101 -3.36 -6.87 -10.93
CA GLU A 101 -4.69 -7.32 -11.37
C GLU A 101 -5.48 -6.19 -12.05
N ASN A 102 -5.53 -6.21 -13.38
CA ASN A 102 -6.15 -5.16 -14.18
C ASN A 102 -7.64 -4.94 -13.86
N GLU A 103 -8.40 -6.01 -13.61
CA GLU A 103 -9.82 -5.90 -13.26
C GLU A 103 -10.04 -5.14 -11.94
N ALA A 104 -9.15 -5.34 -10.96
CA ALA A 104 -9.18 -4.60 -9.70
C ALA A 104 -8.81 -3.14 -9.93
N HIS A 105 -7.84 -2.86 -10.80
CA HIS A 105 -7.48 -1.51 -11.18
C HIS A 105 -8.65 -0.76 -11.84
N GLU A 106 -9.32 -1.39 -12.81
CA GLU A 106 -10.50 -0.81 -13.49
C GLU A 106 -11.64 -0.50 -12.51
N LYS A 107 -11.85 -1.35 -11.50
CA LYS A 107 -12.83 -1.08 -10.42
C LYS A 107 -12.50 0.22 -9.67
N LEU A 108 -11.22 0.51 -9.45
CA LEU A 108 -10.75 1.72 -8.76
C LEU A 108 -10.75 2.97 -9.66
N LEU A 109 -10.78 2.84 -11.00
CA LEU A 109 -10.81 3.99 -11.92
C LEU A 109 -12.14 4.75 -11.94
N LYS A 110 -13.16 4.26 -11.22
CA LYS A 110 -14.42 4.99 -10.99
C LYS A 110 -14.13 6.32 -10.30
N ALA A 111 -14.93 7.35 -10.62
CA ALA A 111 -14.60 8.75 -10.33
C ALA A 111 -14.29 9.02 -8.84
N ASP A 112 -15.01 8.37 -7.92
CA ASP A 112 -14.85 8.50 -6.47
C ASP A 112 -13.67 7.70 -5.88
N LEU A 113 -13.10 6.77 -6.65
CA LEU A 113 -12.04 5.87 -6.19
C LEU A 113 -10.68 6.11 -6.87
N LYS A 114 -10.61 7.02 -7.83
CA LYS A 114 -9.43 7.25 -8.67
C LYS A 114 -8.15 7.56 -7.86
N VAL A 115 -8.27 8.19 -6.69
CA VAL A 115 -7.11 8.41 -5.81
C VAL A 115 -6.51 7.10 -5.31
N PHE A 116 -7.34 6.10 -5.01
CA PHE A 116 -6.90 4.78 -4.56
C PHE A 116 -6.29 3.98 -5.71
N ALA A 117 -6.80 4.13 -6.95
CA ALA A 117 -6.16 3.58 -8.14
C ALA A 117 -4.73 4.12 -8.30
N MET A 118 -4.55 5.44 -8.14
CA MET A 118 -3.23 6.08 -8.20
C MET A 118 -2.30 5.59 -7.08
N LEU A 119 -2.81 5.46 -5.85
CA LEU A 119 -2.04 4.95 -4.71
C LEU A 119 -1.58 3.50 -4.96
N ALA A 120 -2.47 2.63 -5.44
CA ALA A 120 -2.14 1.24 -5.76
C ALA A 120 -1.03 1.14 -6.83
N LYS A 121 -1.12 1.90 -7.94
CA LYS A 121 -0.06 1.93 -8.98
C LYS A 121 1.27 2.46 -8.44
N LYS A 122 1.25 3.44 -7.52
CA LYS A 122 2.48 3.92 -6.88
C LYS A 122 3.11 2.83 -6.01
N MET A 123 2.30 2.03 -5.31
CA MET A 123 2.81 0.92 -4.50
C MET A 123 3.37 -0.22 -5.36
N GLU A 124 2.67 -0.60 -6.43
CA GLU A 124 3.14 -1.56 -7.46
C GLU A 124 4.51 -1.16 -7.99
N ALA A 125 4.69 0.11 -8.38
CA ALA A 125 5.99 0.60 -8.88
C ALA A 125 7.13 0.44 -7.86
N ILE A 126 6.85 0.57 -6.55
CA ILE A 126 7.85 0.32 -5.50
C ILE A 126 8.16 -1.18 -5.38
N LYS A 127 7.13 -2.02 -5.35
CA LYS A 127 7.26 -3.48 -5.29
C LYS A 127 8.06 -4.01 -6.48
N ASP A 128 7.65 -3.66 -7.71
CA ASP A 128 8.32 -4.08 -8.94
C ASP A 128 9.79 -3.64 -8.95
N GLY A 129 10.08 -2.42 -8.50
CA GLY A 129 11.46 -1.95 -8.37
C GLY A 129 12.29 -2.77 -7.38
N ILE A 130 11.70 -3.21 -6.27
CA ILE A 130 12.36 -4.09 -5.29
C ILE A 130 12.63 -5.47 -5.92
N ASP A 131 11.66 -6.04 -6.62
CA ASP A 131 11.76 -7.38 -7.19
C ASP A 131 12.76 -7.44 -8.36
N LEU A 132 12.78 -6.40 -9.21
CA LEU A 132 13.79 -6.24 -10.27
C LEU A 132 15.20 -6.19 -9.70
N ASN A 133 15.42 -5.37 -8.66
CA ASN A 133 16.74 -5.28 -8.01
C ASN A 133 17.18 -6.64 -7.45
N LYS A 134 16.30 -7.38 -6.77
CA LYS A 134 16.60 -8.72 -6.26
C LYS A 134 16.97 -9.69 -7.38
N ALA A 135 16.22 -9.68 -8.48
CA ALA A 135 16.48 -10.55 -9.63
C ALA A 135 17.86 -10.29 -10.27
N ASP A 136 18.27 -9.02 -10.38
CA ASP A 136 19.58 -8.65 -10.90
C ASP A 136 20.70 -9.11 -9.97
N PHE A 137 20.57 -8.89 -8.64
CA PHE A 137 21.55 -9.40 -7.67
C PHE A 137 21.74 -10.92 -7.79
N HIS A 138 20.65 -11.68 -7.94
CA HIS A 138 20.75 -13.13 -8.12
C HIS A 138 21.52 -13.50 -9.39
N ARG A 139 21.31 -12.79 -10.51
CA ARG A 139 22.03 -13.05 -11.77
C ARG A 139 23.53 -12.74 -11.70
N PHE A 140 23.92 -11.69 -10.99
CA PHE A 140 25.34 -11.29 -10.88
C PHE A 140 26.20 -12.26 -10.04
N TYR A 141 25.62 -12.91 -9.03
CA TYR A 141 26.36 -13.80 -8.12
C TYR A 141 26.21 -15.30 -8.44
N SER A 142 25.39 -15.65 -9.43
CA SER A 142 25.20 -17.04 -9.89
C SER A 142 25.99 -17.41 -11.15
N SER A 143 27.03 -16.63 -11.51
CA SER A 143 27.89 -16.82 -12.68
C SER A 143 29.34 -17.07 -12.27
#